data_AF-A0A662KND1-F1
#
_entry.id   AF-A0A662KND1-F1
#
_cell.length_a   1.000
_cell.length_b   1.000
_cell.length_c   1.000
_cell.angle_alpha   90.00
_cell.angle_beta   90.00
_cell.angle_gamma   90.00
#
_symmetry.space_group_name_H-M   'P 1'
#
loop_
_entity.id
_entity.type
_entity.pdbx_description
1 polymer ?
#
loop_
_entity_poly.entity_id
_entity_poly.type
_entity_poly.pdbx_seq_one_letter_code
_entity_poly.pdbx_strand_id
1 'polypeptide(L)'
;STNNIDFDIEDGIAYFVGMKGNENVSIKGCLFDSMDVPLHTGYNLIGWVNMADTNSSSIEQSMAAIDSLWDWNETMQKFIGFPINLFNITIADGFFVHVVNEATWHGI
;
A
#
# COMPACT_ATOMS: atom_id res chain seq x y z
N SER A 1 -7.16 25.30 -12.21
CA SER A 1 -5.79 25.35 -11.66
C SER A 1 -5.53 24.05 -10.94
N THR A 2 -4.38 23.43 -11.09
CA THR A 2 -3.93 22.40 -10.14
C THR A 2 -3.27 23.15 -9.01
N ASN A 3 -4.05 23.50 -7.98
CA ASN A 3 -3.49 24.03 -6.75
C ASN A 3 -2.62 22.91 -6.18
N ASN A 4 -1.30 23.02 -6.31
CA ASN A 4 -0.38 22.14 -5.60
C ASN A 4 -0.62 22.43 -4.12
N ILE A 5 -1.24 21.47 -3.44
CA ILE A 5 -1.34 21.48 -1.98
C ILE A 5 0.02 20.99 -1.52
N ASP A 6 0.76 21.89 -0.86
CA ASP A 6 1.96 21.50 -0.13
C ASP A 6 1.51 20.85 1.17
N PHE A 7 2.02 19.65 1.44
CA PHE A 7 1.75 18.89 2.65
C PHE A 7 3.03 18.18 3.08
N ASP A 8 3.22 18.09 4.39
CA ASP A 8 4.34 17.33 4.95
C ASP A 8 4.12 15.83 4.72
N ILE A 9 5.18 15.14 4.33
CA ILE A 9 5.20 13.68 4.32
C ILE A 9 5.42 13.22 5.76
N GLU A 10 4.49 12.43 6.27
CA GLU A 10 4.47 11.95 7.65
C GLU A 10 4.96 10.50 7.74
N ASP A 11 5.63 10.18 8.85
CA ASP A 11 6.12 8.84 9.12
C ASP A 11 4.95 7.85 9.25
N GLY A 12 5.09 6.67 8.64
CA GLY A 12 4.08 5.61 8.69
C GLY A 12 2.83 5.87 7.84
N ILE A 13 2.80 6.96 7.06
CA ILE A 13 1.70 7.29 6.15
C ILE A 13 2.09 6.93 4.71
N ALA A 14 1.21 6.17 4.06
CA ALA A 14 1.37 5.85 2.64
C ALA A 14 0.78 6.96 1.76
N TYR A 15 1.46 7.25 0.65
CA TYR A 15 1.05 8.26 -0.33
C TYR A 15 0.95 7.62 -1.71
N PHE A 16 -0.13 7.91 -2.43
CA PHE A 16 -0.31 7.48 -3.81
C PHE A 16 0.09 8.61 -4.76
N VAL A 17 1.08 8.36 -5.63
CA VAL A 17 1.60 9.34 -6.58
C VAL A 17 1.05 9.05 -7.99
N GLY A 18 0.10 9.86 -8.44
CA GLY A 18 -0.43 9.78 -9.80
C GLY A 18 0.50 10.46 -10.81
N MET A 19 0.91 9.75 -11.85
CA MET A 19 1.76 10.29 -12.92
C MET A 19 0.97 10.58 -14.20
N LYS A 20 1.41 11.57 -14.98
CA LYS A 20 0.79 11.92 -16.27
C LYS A 20 1.28 11.09 -17.45
N GLY A 21 2.36 10.35 -17.28
CA GLY A 21 2.97 9.51 -18.31
C GLY A 21 3.97 8.54 -17.68
N ASN A 22 4.53 7.67 -18.52
CA ASN A 22 5.53 6.69 -18.10
C ASN A 22 6.88 7.40 -17.91
N GLU A 23 7.11 7.90 -16.71
CA GLU A 23 8.34 8.57 -16.30
C GLU A 23 9.03 7.78 -15.19
N ASN A 24 10.36 7.94 -15.09
CA ASN A 24 11.11 7.34 -14.00
C ASN A 24 11.03 8.25 -12.77
N VAL A 25 10.53 7.72 -11.66
CA VAL A 25 10.55 8.40 -10.36
C VAL A 25 11.68 7.82 -9.52
N SER A 26 12.41 8.69 -8.82
CA SER A 26 13.39 8.29 -7.82
C SER A 26 13.00 8.90 -6.49
N ILE A 27 12.71 8.03 -5.51
CA ILE A 27 12.53 8.39 -4.11
C ILE A 27 13.86 8.12 -3.41
N LYS A 28 14.37 9.10 -2.68
CA LYS A 28 15.59 8.97 -1.88
C LYS A 28 15.20 8.94 -0.41
N GLY A 29 15.57 7.88 0.27
CA GLY A 29 15.32 7.68 1.69
C GLY A 29 16.10 6.48 2.21
N CYS A 30 15.96 6.20 3.51
CA CYS A 30 16.43 4.94 4.09
C CYS A 30 15.30 3.92 4.00
N LEU A 31 15.62 2.70 3.57
CA LEU A 31 14.71 1.57 3.74
C LEU A 31 14.69 1.18 5.22
N PHE A 32 13.53 0.77 5.70
CA PHE A 32 13.35 0.27 7.06
C PHE A 32 13.26 -1.26 7.02
N ASP A 33 13.88 -1.93 8.00
CA ASP A 33 13.83 -3.40 8.11
C ASP A 33 12.50 -3.90 8.67
N SER A 34 11.75 -3.05 9.36
CA SER A 34 10.42 -3.36 9.88
C SER A 34 9.68 -2.08 10.24
N MET A 35 8.35 -2.09 10.16
CA MET A 35 7.51 -0.97 10.57
C MET A 35 6.19 -1.47 11.18
N ASP A 36 5.80 -0.88 12.30
CA ASP A 36 4.48 -1.07 12.89
C ASP A 36 3.54 0.00 12.34
N VAL A 37 2.52 -0.41 11.58
CA VAL A 37 1.53 0.49 11.00
C VAL A 37 0.20 0.31 11.73
N PRO A 38 -0.33 1.35 12.40
CA PRO A 38 -1.67 1.29 12.94
C PRO A 38 -2.69 1.24 11.80
N LEU A 39 -3.63 0.30 11.89
CA LEU A 39 -4.74 0.18 10.96
C LEU A 39 -6.02 0.62 11.64
N HIS A 40 -6.74 1.50 10.96
CA HIS A 40 -8.04 1.98 11.39
C HIS A 40 -9.15 1.18 10.72
N THR A 41 -10.28 1.02 11.41
CA THR A 41 -11.47 0.40 10.82
C THR A 41 -11.83 1.04 9.48
N GLY A 42 -11.97 0.22 8.44
CA GLY A 42 -12.14 0.67 7.06
C GLY A 42 -10.90 0.41 6.21
N TYR A 43 -10.72 1.21 5.16
CA TYR A 43 -9.62 1.08 4.20
C TYR A 43 -8.37 1.84 4.66
N ASN A 44 -7.23 1.16 4.65
CA ASN A 44 -5.92 1.72 4.94
C ASN A 44 -5.01 1.49 3.73
N LEU A 45 -4.33 2.54 3.26
CA LEU A 45 -3.31 2.41 2.21
C LEU A 45 -2.00 1.97 2.87
N ILE A 46 -1.41 0.90 2.36
CA ILE A 46 -0.13 0.36 2.80
C ILE A 46 0.84 0.37 1.63
N GLY A 47 2.05 0.88 1.86
CA GLY A 47 3.16 0.81 0.92
C GLY A 47 4.08 -0.36 1.26
N TRP A 48 4.41 -1.19 0.28
CA TRP A 48 5.39 -2.26 0.44
C TRP A 48 6.80 -1.70 0.27
N VAL A 49 7.58 -1.73 1.35
CA VAL A 49 8.95 -1.16 1.37
C VAL A 49 10.03 -2.22 1.43
N ASN A 50 9.66 -3.49 1.59
CA ASN A 50 10.62 -4.58 1.63
C ASN A 50 11.17 -4.89 0.23
N MET A 51 12.48 -5.15 0.15
CA MET A 51 13.15 -5.58 -1.09
C MET A 51 12.75 -7.00 -1.51
N ALA A 52 12.24 -7.82 -0.59
CA ALA A 52 11.69 -9.12 -0.90
C ALA A 52 10.25 -8.98 -1.41
N ASP A 53 9.96 -9.59 -2.55
CA ASP A 53 8.62 -9.66 -3.10
C ASP A 53 7.71 -10.51 -2.20
N THR A 54 6.43 -10.16 -2.15
CA THR A 54 5.38 -10.93 -1.49
C THR A 54 4.16 -11.05 -2.40
N ASN A 55 3.05 -11.54 -1.86
CA ASN A 55 1.78 -11.60 -2.57
C ASN A 55 0.61 -11.36 -1.63
N SER A 56 -0.56 -11.09 -2.20
CA SER A 56 -1.77 -10.80 -1.45
C SER A 56 -2.19 -11.91 -0.47
N SER A 57 -1.91 -13.18 -0.75
CA SER A 57 -2.23 -14.27 0.19
C SER A 57 -1.32 -14.27 1.42
N SER A 58 -0.03 -14.00 1.24
CA SER A 58 0.88 -13.83 2.38
C SER A 58 0.43 -12.67 3.27
N ILE A 59 -0.06 -11.57 2.68
CA ILE A 59 -0.60 -10.43 3.43
C ILE A 59 -1.88 -10.81 4.18
N GLU A 60 -2.85 -11.45 3.50
CA GLU A 60 -4.09 -11.94 4.12
C GLU A 60 -3.80 -12.84 5.33
N GLN A 61 -2.82 -13.75 5.21
CA GLN A 61 -2.41 -14.66 6.28
C GLN A 61 -1.61 -13.97 7.39
N SER A 62 -0.97 -12.83 7.10
CA SER A 62 -0.15 -12.11 8.07
C SER A 62 -0.98 -11.45 9.18
N MET A 63 -2.28 -11.25 8.97
CA MET A 63 -3.13 -10.53 9.93
C MET A 63 -4.58 -11.03 9.92
N ALA A 64 -5.10 -11.39 11.10
CA ALA A 64 -6.44 -11.93 11.27
C ALA A 64 -7.60 -10.96 11.00
N ALA A 65 -7.32 -9.66 10.81
CA ALA A 65 -8.32 -8.60 10.71
C ALA A 65 -8.65 -8.16 9.27
N ILE A 66 -7.99 -8.73 8.24
CA ILE A 66 -8.22 -8.38 6.83
C ILE A 66 -9.43 -9.13 6.30
N ASP A 67 -10.41 -8.41 5.75
CA ASP A 67 -11.55 -8.98 5.03
C ASP A 67 -11.58 -8.59 3.53
N SER A 68 -10.71 -7.67 3.10
CA SER A 68 -10.54 -7.29 1.70
C SER A 68 -9.16 -6.70 1.39
N LEU A 69 -8.64 -7.00 0.20
CA LEU A 69 -7.40 -6.46 -0.35
C LEU A 69 -7.65 -5.87 -1.74
N TRP A 70 -7.05 -4.72 -2.03
CA TRP A 70 -7.20 -4.02 -3.29
C TRP A 70 -5.86 -3.55 -3.83
N ASP A 71 -5.60 -3.86 -5.09
CA ASP A 71 -4.39 -3.48 -5.82
C ASP A 71 -4.69 -2.45 -6.90
N TRP A 72 -3.69 -1.69 -7.30
CA TRP A 72 -3.79 -0.74 -8.40
C TRP A 72 -3.79 -1.47 -9.75
N ASN A 73 -4.91 -1.39 -10.48
CA ASN A 73 -4.94 -1.89 -11.84
C ASN A 73 -4.45 -0.81 -12.81
N GLU A 74 -3.24 -0.98 -13.35
CA GLU A 74 -2.63 -0.03 -14.29
C GLU A 74 -3.45 0.16 -15.57
N THR A 75 -4.10 -0.89 -16.08
CA THR A 75 -4.88 -0.77 -17.33
C THR A 75 -6.14 0.06 -17.13
N MET A 76 -6.82 -0.13 -15.99
CA MET A 76 -8.07 0.54 -15.68
C MET A 76 -7.89 1.87 -14.95
N GLN A 77 -6.66 2.15 -14.47
CA GLN A 77 -6.33 3.31 -13.65
C GLN A 77 -7.25 3.44 -12.43
N LYS A 78 -7.46 2.32 -11.71
CA LYS A 78 -8.26 2.28 -10.48
C LYS A 78 -7.83 1.13 -9.58
N PHE A 79 -8.10 1.27 -8.28
CA PHE A 79 -8.00 0.16 -7.34
C PHE A 79 -9.09 -0.88 -7.64
N ILE A 80 -8.72 -2.16 -7.66
CA ILE A 80 -9.62 -3.28 -7.85
C ILE A 80 -9.50 -4.26 -6.67
N GLY A 81 -10.65 -4.64 -6.13
CA GLY A 81 -10.75 -5.51 -4.97
C GLY A 81 -10.89 -6.98 -5.33
N PHE A 82 -10.45 -7.82 -4.40
CA PHE A 82 -10.70 -9.26 -4.36
C PHE A 82 -12.21 -9.58 -4.14
N PRO A 83 -12.76 -10.75 -4.58
CA PRO A 83 -12.11 -11.95 -5.15
C PRO A 83 -12.05 -11.95 -6.69
N ILE A 84 -11.04 -12.50 -7.41
CA ILE A 84 -9.80 -13.22 -7.06
C ILE A 84 -8.70 -12.71 -8.02
N ASN A 85 -7.60 -12.23 -7.48
CA ASN A 85 -6.27 -12.51 -8.03
C ASN A 85 -5.27 -12.47 -6.88
N LEU A 86 -4.42 -13.50 -6.83
CA LEU A 86 -3.13 -13.36 -6.19
C LEU A 86 -2.39 -12.34 -7.04
N PHE A 87 -2.17 -11.16 -6.48
CA PHE A 87 -1.28 -10.18 -7.07
C PHE A 87 0.04 -10.27 -6.32
N ASN A 88 1.12 -10.14 -7.10
CA ASN A 88 2.44 -9.97 -6.53
C ASN A 88 2.54 -8.54 -6.01
N ILE A 89 3.26 -8.38 -4.91
CA ILE A 89 3.53 -7.09 -4.31
C ILE A 89 5.04 -6.99 -4.26
N THR A 90 5.57 -5.99 -4.96
CA THR A 90 6.99 -5.69 -5.08
C THR A 90 7.30 -4.36 -4.40
N ILE A 91 8.58 -4.06 -4.20
CA ILE A 91 8.99 -2.81 -3.55
C ILE A 91 8.38 -1.59 -4.27
N ALA A 92 7.88 -0.65 -3.47
CA ALA A 92 7.15 0.57 -3.88
C ALA A 92 5.70 0.36 -4.36
N ASP A 93 5.17 -0.86 -4.39
CA ASP A 93 3.74 -1.07 -4.64
C ASP A 93 2.91 -0.58 -3.44
N GLY A 94 1.73 -0.03 -3.74
CA GLY A 94 0.76 0.41 -2.75
C GLY A 94 -0.55 -0.35 -2.89
N PHE A 95 -1.05 -0.91 -1.80
CA PHE A 95 -2.30 -1.66 -1.78
C PHE A 95 -3.19 -1.22 -0.61
N PHE A 96 -4.50 -1.33 -0.77
CA PHE A 96 -5.42 -1.11 0.33
C PHE A 96 -5.71 -2.41 1.07
N VAL A 97 -5.71 -2.32 2.40
CA VAL A 97 -6.26 -3.33 3.31
C VAL A 97 -7.54 -2.80 3.93
N HIS A 98 -8.62 -3.56 3.86
CA HIS A 98 -9.82 -3.27 4.66
C HIS A 98 -9.75 -4.10 5.94
N VAL A 99 -9.99 -3.45 7.08
CA VAL A 99 -10.08 -4.10 8.38
C VAL A 99 -11.38 -3.75 9.08
N VAL A 100 -11.98 -4.73 9.73
CA VAL A 100 -13.26 -4.56 10.46
C VAL A 100 -13.08 -4.05 11.88
N ASN A 101 -11.87 -4.15 12.42
CA ASN A 101 -11.47 -3.65 13.72
C ASN A 101 -10.09 -3.00 13.63
N GLU A 102 -9.80 -2.07 14.53
CA GLU A 102 -8.45 -1.53 14.67
C GLU A 102 -7.44 -2.66 14.91
N ALA A 103 -6.27 -2.53 14.29
CA ALA A 103 -5.20 -3.51 14.36
C ALA A 103 -3.84 -2.82 14.20
N THR A 104 -2.77 -3.57 14.39
CA THR A 104 -1.42 -3.14 14.01
C THR A 104 -0.89 -4.14 13.01
N TRP A 105 -0.45 -3.64 11.86
CA TRP A 105 0.28 -4.42 10.89
C TRP A 105 1.77 -4.33 11.18
N HIS A 106 2.42 -5.49 11.30
CA HIS A 106 3.86 -5.59 11.50
C HIS A 106 4.50 -5.87 10.14
N GLY A 107 4.84 -4.80 9.42
CA GLY A 107 5.60 -4.89 8.18
C GLY A 107 7.00 -5.43 8.47
N ILE A 108 7.39 -6.49 7.77
CA ILE A 108 8.69 -7.18 7.84
C ILE A 108 9.50 -6.79 6.61
#